data_AF-A0A7S2TGH4-F1
#
_entry.id   AF-A0A7S2TGH4-F1
#
_cell.length_a   1.000
_cell.length_b   1.000
_cell.length_c   1.000
_cell.angle_alpha   90.00
_cell.angle_beta   90.00
_cell.angle_gamma   90.00
#
_symmetry.space_group_name_H-M   'P 1'
#
loop_
_entity.id
_entity.type
_entity.pdbx_description
1 polymer ?
#
loop_
_entity_poly.entity_id
_entity_poly.type
_entity_poly.pdbx_seq_one_letter_code
_entity_poly.pdbx_strand_id
1 'polypeptide(L)'
;MAAAKIEELHKLTQEGDEADLNRVIAIADGLLKTDAKDADMISCKIVATVMKEEYKKAVGMILKDPALAKAHAFELLYCYYQMKDHAAALALVKDTPARGKNKGFWHVEAQLLRRLGRTKEAADIYEKQFISKKGRMSNDDNAGEIRANYVACLSGTNPGKAITYTDKLAKDEWAHGVAFNVASSLADSGKAERAVEVVDMAEKLCKEELKDEDEKEIAQELENISLVKGYVLQKTDKGSDAEAIYRALLGSSQPAVA
;
A
#
# COMPACT_ATOMS: atom_id res chain seq x y z
N MET A 1 -19.65 -30.57 -4.55
CA MET A 1 -20.03 -30.05 -3.22
C MET A 1 -18.82 -29.54 -2.44
N ALA A 2 -17.71 -30.28 -2.34
CA ALA A 2 -16.48 -29.80 -1.69
C ALA A 2 -15.85 -28.56 -2.37
N ALA A 3 -15.72 -28.55 -3.70
CA ALA A 3 -15.15 -27.42 -4.44
C ALA A 3 -15.93 -26.10 -4.27
N ALA A 4 -17.27 -26.16 -4.33
CA ALA A 4 -18.12 -24.99 -4.11
C ALA A 4 -17.99 -24.42 -2.69
N LYS A 5 -17.75 -25.29 -1.70
CA LYS A 5 -17.51 -24.89 -0.31
C LYS A 5 -16.12 -24.26 -0.12
N ILE A 6 -15.11 -24.70 -0.88
CA ILE A 6 -13.77 -24.10 -0.88
C ILE A 6 -13.80 -22.71 -1.52
N GLU A 7 -14.51 -22.56 -2.64
CA GLU A 7 -14.70 -21.27 -3.31
C GLU A 7 -15.42 -20.26 -2.39
N GLU A 8 -16.44 -20.70 -1.65
CA GLU A 8 -17.11 -19.89 -0.63
C GLU A 8 -16.13 -19.44 0.47
N LEU A 9 -15.29 -20.34 0.98
CA LEU A 9 -14.29 -20.00 2.00
C LEU A 9 -13.25 -19.01 1.47
N HIS A 10 -12.78 -19.18 0.24
CA HIS A 10 -11.87 -18.21 -0.40
C HIS A 10 -12.50 -16.83 -0.53
N LYS A 11 -13.77 -16.77 -0.92
CA LYS A 11 -14.50 -15.50 -1.01
C LYS A 11 -14.59 -14.82 0.35
N LEU A 12 -14.94 -15.57 1.40
CA LEU A 12 -14.99 -15.05 2.77
C LEU A 12 -13.61 -14.55 3.27
N THR A 13 -12.51 -15.16 2.83
CA THR A 13 -11.17 -14.64 3.17
C THR A 13 -10.80 -13.35 2.44
N GLN A 14 -11.48 -13.02 1.34
CA GLN A 14 -11.20 -11.81 0.54
C GLN A 14 -12.12 -10.65 0.90
N GLU A 15 -13.39 -10.93 1.20
CA GLU A 15 -14.45 -9.93 1.36
C GLU A 15 -15.10 -9.95 2.75
N GLY A 16 -14.79 -10.94 3.58
CA GLY A 16 -15.45 -11.16 4.86
C GLY A 16 -14.93 -10.26 5.98
N ASP A 17 -15.80 -10.00 6.96
CA ASP A 17 -15.45 -9.31 8.19
C ASP A 17 -14.75 -10.24 9.21
N GLU A 18 -14.45 -9.73 10.40
CA GLU A 18 -13.80 -10.54 11.43
C GLU A 18 -14.61 -11.80 11.82
N ALA A 19 -15.95 -11.72 11.83
CA ALA A 19 -16.81 -12.85 12.14
C ALA A 19 -16.74 -13.92 11.04
N ASP A 20 -16.71 -13.50 9.78
CA ASP A 20 -16.52 -14.39 8.63
C ASP A 20 -15.15 -15.07 8.67
N LEU A 21 -14.08 -14.33 8.96
CA LEU A 21 -12.73 -14.90 9.08
C LEU A 21 -12.63 -15.91 10.23
N ASN A 22 -13.28 -15.63 11.37
CA ASN A 22 -13.38 -16.58 12.47
C ASN A 22 -14.15 -17.84 12.08
N ARG A 23 -15.23 -17.70 11.29
CA ARG A 23 -16.00 -18.82 10.75
C ARG A 23 -15.17 -19.68 9.80
N VAL A 24 -14.39 -19.05 8.90
CA VAL A 24 -13.46 -19.77 8.01
C VAL A 24 -12.49 -20.62 8.81
N ILE A 25 -11.86 -20.03 9.85
CA ILE A 25 -10.90 -20.75 10.71
C ILE A 25 -11.57 -21.93 11.42
N ALA A 26 -12.77 -21.73 11.97
CA ALA A 26 -13.50 -22.78 12.67
C ALA A 26 -13.87 -23.96 11.74
N ILE A 27 -14.29 -23.66 10.51
CA ILE A 27 -14.59 -24.68 9.50
C ILE A 27 -13.31 -25.45 9.11
N ALA A 28 -12.22 -24.74 8.84
CA ALA A 28 -10.95 -25.35 8.50
C ALA A 28 -10.44 -26.25 9.65
N ASP A 29 -10.50 -25.79 10.90
CA ASP A 29 -10.12 -26.59 12.07
C ASP A 29 -10.98 -27.85 12.25
N GLY A 30 -12.27 -27.78 11.94
CA GLY A 30 -13.16 -28.94 11.95
C GLY A 30 -12.76 -29.99 10.92
N LEU A 31 -12.47 -29.55 9.69
CA LEU A 31 -12.12 -30.45 8.58
C LEU A 31 -10.71 -31.04 8.72
N LEU A 32 -9.75 -30.25 9.23
CA LEU A 32 -8.38 -30.72 9.48
C LEU A 32 -8.28 -31.79 10.58
N LYS A 33 -9.29 -31.93 11.44
CA LYS A 33 -9.38 -33.07 12.38
C LYS A 33 -9.68 -34.38 11.64
N THR A 34 -10.32 -34.32 10.49
CA THR A 34 -10.68 -35.48 9.66
C THR A 34 -9.57 -35.80 8.66
N ASP A 35 -9.00 -34.77 8.02
CA ASP A 35 -7.81 -34.89 7.17
C ASP A 35 -6.82 -33.77 7.50
N ALA A 36 -5.79 -34.10 8.28
CA ALA A 36 -4.78 -33.14 8.72
C ALA A 36 -3.87 -32.64 7.58
N LYS A 37 -3.94 -33.22 6.37
CA LYS A 37 -3.13 -32.88 5.21
C LYS A 37 -3.91 -32.21 4.09
N ASP A 38 -5.17 -31.86 4.33
CA ASP A 38 -6.00 -31.11 3.38
C ASP A 38 -5.37 -29.73 3.10
N ALA A 39 -4.74 -29.61 1.94
CA ALA A 39 -3.98 -28.43 1.55
C ALA A 39 -4.87 -27.18 1.37
N ASP A 40 -6.12 -27.36 0.94
CA ASP A 40 -7.05 -26.26 0.74
C ASP A 40 -7.50 -25.70 2.09
N MET A 41 -7.78 -26.58 3.07
CA MET A 41 -8.14 -26.15 4.43
C MET A 41 -6.98 -25.52 5.17
N ILE A 42 -5.75 -26.04 4.99
CA ILE A 42 -4.54 -25.39 5.52
C ILE A 42 -4.40 -23.98 4.92
N SER A 43 -4.57 -23.85 3.59
CA SER A 43 -4.47 -22.57 2.88
C SER A 43 -5.50 -21.55 3.36
N CYS A 44 -6.78 -21.93 3.40
CA CYS A 44 -7.87 -21.08 3.91
C CYS A 44 -7.57 -20.60 5.33
N LYS A 45 -7.11 -21.49 6.20
CA LYS A 45 -6.78 -21.16 7.58
C LYS A 45 -5.60 -20.19 7.68
N ILE A 46 -4.54 -20.38 6.88
CA ILE A 46 -3.39 -19.48 6.83
C ILE A 46 -3.84 -18.09 6.39
N VAL A 47 -4.53 -17.97 5.25
CA VAL A 47 -4.97 -16.68 4.70
C VAL A 47 -5.90 -15.97 5.68
N ALA A 48 -6.89 -16.66 6.24
CA ALA A 48 -7.77 -16.07 7.26
C ALA A 48 -6.98 -15.58 8.49
N THR A 49 -5.97 -16.33 8.94
CA THR A 49 -5.11 -15.91 10.06
C THR A 49 -4.30 -14.65 9.72
N VAL A 50 -3.84 -14.50 8.47
CA VAL A 50 -3.14 -13.30 7.99
C VAL A 50 -4.09 -12.10 7.91
N MET A 51 -5.32 -12.30 7.42
CA MET A 51 -6.32 -11.23 7.30
C MET A 51 -6.82 -10.75 8.66
N LYS A 52 -6.78 -11.60 9.68
CA LYS A 52 -6.97 -11.23 11.09
C LYS A 52 -5.75 -10.55 11.73
N GLU A 53 -4.72 -10.25 10.95
CA GLU A 53 -3.46 -9.65 11.42
C GLU A 53 -2.71 -10.47 12.49
N GLU A 54 -3.01 -11.76 12.62
CA GLU A 54 -2.36 -12.68 13.56
C GLU A 54 -1.01 -13.19 12.98
N TYR A 55 -0.15 -12.27 12.51
CA TYR A 55 1.02 -12.56 11.67
C TYR A 55 1.99 -13.57 12.29
N LYS A 56 2.29 -13.46 13.60
CA LYS A 56 3.19 -14.41 14.29
C LYS A 56 2.65 -15.84 14.25
N LYS A 57 1.33 -16.00 14.39
CA LYS A 57 0.66 -17.30 14.33
C LYS A 57 0.67 -17.85 12.92
N ALA A 58 0.39 -17.02 11.91
CA ALA A 58 0.48 -17.42 10.50
C ALA A 58 1.91 -17.90 10.15
N VAL A 59 2.95 -17.14 10.53
CA VAL A 59 4.35 -17.54 10.35
C VAL A 59 4.62 -18.89 11.04
N GLY A 60 4.18 -19.04 12.29
CA GLY A 60 4.31 -20.30 13.03
C GLY A 60 3.55 -21.48 12.42
N MET A 61 2.51 -21.24 11.61
CA MET A 61 1.83 -22.28 10.84
C MET A 61 2.59 -22.62 9.56
N ILE A 62 3.01 -21.60 8.81
CA ILE A 62 3.67 -21.74 7.50
C ILE A 62 5.03 -22.45 7.64
N LEU A 63 5.82 -22.10 8.66
CA LEU A 63 7.17 -22.63 8.85
C LEU A 63 7.23 -24.07 9.40
N LYS A 64 6.09 -24.70 9.72
CA LYS A 64 6.06 -26.10 10.18
C LYS A 64 6.48 -27.10 9.11
N ASP A 65 6.31 -26.73 7.84
CA ASP A 65 6.62 -27.59 6.70
C ASP A 65 7.29 -26.74 5.60
N PRO A 66 8.50 -27.10 5.14
CA PRO A 66 9.14 -26.44 4.01
C PRO A 66 8.27 -26.36 2.75
N ALA A 67 7.40 -27.35 2.51
CA ALA A 67 6.47 -27.31 1.38
C ALA A 67 5.42 -26.21 1.54
N LEU A 68 4.92 -26.00 2.76
CA LEU A 68 4.00 -24.88 3.07
C LEU A 68 4.71 -23.54 2.97
N ALA A 69 5.94 -23.42 3.46
CA ALA A 69 6.74 -22.20 3.32
C ALA A 69 6.93 -21.80 1.85
N LYS A 70 7.08 -22.78 0.96
CA LYS A 70 7.16 -22.55 -0.48
C LYS A 70 5.79 -22.19 -1.09
N ALA A 71 4.72 -22.85 -0.67
CA ALA A 71 3.36 -22.61 -1.19
C ALA A 71 2.81 -21.24 -0.76
N HIS A 72 3.12 -20.81 0.46
CA HIS A 72 2.64 -19.57 1.09
C HIS A 72 3.76 -18.53 1.24
N ALA A 73 4.71 -18.50 0.31
CA ALA A 73 5.84 -17.58 0.35
C ALA A 73 5.38 -16.10 0.30
N PHE A 74 4.24 -15.82 -0.35
CA PHE A 74 3.68 -14.47 -0.39
C PHE A 74 3.11 -14.05 0.98
N GLU A 75 2.27 -14.88 1.59
CA GLU A 75 1.72 -14.64 2.93
C GLU A 75 2.83 -14.51 3.96
N LEU A 76 3.86 -15.35 3.85
CA LEU A 76 5.04 -15.30 4.71
C LEU A 76 5.81 -13.98 4.55
N LEU A 77 6.03 -13.53 3.32
CA LEU A 77 6.66 -12.24 3.04
C LEU A 77 5.84 -11.08 3.62
N TYR A 78 4.53 -11.10 3.41
CA TYR A 78 3.62 -10.09 3.94
C TYR A 78 3.65 -10.04 5.47
N CYS A 79 3.64 -11.20 6.13
CA CYS A 79 3.77 -11.28 7.59
C CYS A 79 5.09 -10.68 8.09
N TYR A 80 6.24 -11.01 7.48
CA TYR A 80 7.52 -10.41 7.88
C TYR A 80 7.55 -8.90 7.65
N TYR A 81 6.98 -8.43 6.54
CA TYR A 81 6.86 -7.01 6.24
C TYR A 81 6.03 -6.26 7.30
N GLN A 82 4.87 -6.80 7.69
CA GLN A 82 3.98 -6.19 8.69
C GLN A 82 4.61 -6.17 10.08
N MET A 83 5.27 -7.27 10.47
CA MET A 83 6.02 -7.34 11.73
C MET A 83 7.32 -6.51 11.75
N LYS A 84 7.66 -5.84 10.65
CA LYS A 84 8.90 -5.07 10.47
C LYS A 84 10.17 -5.93 10.61
N ASP A 85 10.07 -7.24 10.38
CA ASP A 85 11.24 -8.14 10.29
C ASP A 85 11.84 -8.05 8.89
N HIS A 86 12.53 -6.94 8.64
CA HIS A 86 13.10 -6.63 7.33
C HIS A 86 14.18 -7.63 6.91
N ALA A 87 14.90 -8.22 7.87
CA ALA A 87 15.95 -9.20 7.59
C ALA A 87 15.35 -10.50 7.04
N ALA A 88 14.33 -11.04 7.71
CA ALA A 88 13.63 -12.23 7.24
C ALA A 88 12.91 -12.00 5.90
N ALA A 89 12.27 -10.84 5.73
CA ALA A 89 11.61 -10.48 4.48
C ALA A 89 12.59 -10.42 3.30
N LEU A 90 13.76 -9.78 3.46
CA LEU A 90 14.78 -9.71 2.41
C LEU A 90 15.39 -11.07 2.07
N ALA A 91 15.65 -11.91 3.08
CA ALA A 91 16.14 -13.27 2.87
C ALA A 91 15.14 -14.07 2.03
N LEU A 92 13.85 -14.00 2.38
CA LEU A 92 12.80 -14.68 1.64
C LEU A 92 12.67 -14.21 0.19
N VAL A 93 12.76 -12.90 -0.06
CA VAL A 93 12.75 -12.33 -1.42
C VAL A 93 13.90 -12.88 -2.26
N LYS A 94 15.10 -12.96 -1.68
CA LYS A 94 16.30 -13.47 -2.37
C LYS A 94 16.16 -14.95 -2.73
N ASP A 95 15.57 -15.74 -1.82
CA ASP A 95 15.50 -17.19 -1.93
C ASP A 95 14.24 -17.69 -2.66
N THR A 96 13.34 -16.80 -3.08
CA THR A 96 12.10 -17.13 -3.80
C THR A 96 12.24 -16.91 -5.31
N PRO A 97 12.66 -17.94 -6.10
CA PRO A 97 12.76 -17.84 -7.56
C PRO A 97 11.39 -17.66 -8.25
N ALA A 98 10.28 -17.90 -7.53
CA ALA A 98 8.91 -17.74 -8.02
C ALA A 98 8.40 -16.28 -8.05
N ARG A 99 9.27 -15.30 -7.76
CA ARG A 99 9.00 -13.85 -7.79
C ARG A 99 8.10 -13.43 -8.97
N GLY A 100 8.27 -14.04 -10.14
CA GLY A 100 7.54 -13.70 -11.37
C GLY A 100 6.08 -14.14 -11.50
N LYS A 101 5.48 -14.91 -10.58
CA LYS A 101 4.10 -15.44 -10.74
C LYS A 101 3.02 -14.67 -9.99
N ASN A 102 3.36 -13.94 -8.94
CA ASN A 102 2.43 -13.17 -8.13
C ASN A 102 2.86 -11.70 -8.08
N LYS A 103 2.04 -10.80 -8.62
CA LYS A 103 2.31 -9.35 -8.63
C LYS A 103 2.39 -8.74 -7.21
N GLY A 104 1.62 -9.27 -6.27
CA GLY A 104 1.66 -8.84 -4.87
C GLY A 104 3.06 -9.00 -4.27
N PHE A 105 3.82 -10.01 -4.69
CA PHE A 105 5.19 -10.21 -4.21
C PHE A 105 6.10 -9.04 -4.59
N TRP A 106 6.06 -8.60 -5.86
CA TRP A 106 6.81 -7.43 -6.31
C TRP A 106 6.36 -6.16 -5.60
N HIS A 107 5.07 -6.04 -5.31
CA HIS A 107 4.53 -4.88 -4.62
C HIS A 107 5.09 -4.79 -3.19
N VAL A 108 4.99 -5.86 -2.40
CA VAL A 108 5.50 -5.89 -1.01
C VAL A 108 7.01 -5.71 -0.98
N GLU A 109 7.74 -6.27 -1.94
CA GLU A 109 9.18 -6.04 -2.04
C GLU A 109 9.53 -4.58 -2.32
N ALA A 110 8.84 -3.91 -3.25
CA ALA A 110 9.06 -2.49 -3.52
C ALA A 110 8.77 -1.64 -2.29
N GLN A 111 7.69 -1.95 -1.55
CA GLN A 111 7.37 -1.30 -0.28
C GLN A 111 8.46 -1.54 0.79
N LEU A 112 8.98 -2.77 0.89
CA LEU A 112 10.08 -3.12 1.79
C LEU A 112 11.35 -2.32 1.46
N LEU A 113 11.72 -2.25 0.18
CA LEU A 113 12.88 -1.46 -0.28
C LEU A 113 12.72 0.01 0.06
N ARG A 114 11.51 0.58 -0.10
CA ARG A 114 11.23 1.96 0.29
C ARG A 114 11.41 2.18 1.80
N ARG A 115 10.91 1.27 2.66
CA ARG A 115 11.10 1.35 4.12
C ARG A 115 12.58 1.33 4.52
N LEU A 116 13.42 0.66 3.73
CA LEU A 116 14.87 0.57 3.93
C LEU A 116 15.66 1.71 3.27
N GLY A 117 14.99 2.73 2.72
CA GLY A 117 15.63 3.84 2.01
C GLY A 117 16.21 3.47 0.63
N ARG A 118 15.98 2.25 0.15
CA ARG A 118 16.41 1.75 -1.17
C ARG A 118 15.41 2.15 -2.26
N THR A 119 15.01 3.42 -2.24
CA THR A 119 13.88 3.95 -3.02
C THR A 119 14.09 3.85 -4.54
N LYS A 120 15.35 3.95 -5.01
CA LYS A 120 15.67 3.77 -6.43
C LYS A 120 15.35 2.36 -6.92
N GLU A 121 15.67 1.35 -6.11
CA GLU A 121 15.39 -0.04 -6.46
C GLU A 121 13.88 -0.33 -6.42
N ALA A 122 13.15 0.28 -5.47
CA ALA A 122 11.69 0.23 -5.44
C ALA A 122 11.07 0.82 -6.71
N ALA A 123 11.56 2.00 -7.16
CA ALA A 123 11.11 2.62 -8.40
C ALA A 123 11.33 1.71 -9.63
N ASP A 124 12.49 1.04 -9.69
CA ASP A 124 12.80 0.10 -10.77
C ASP A 124 11.85 -1.11 -10.78
N ILE A 125 11.42 -1.61 -9.61
CA ILE A 125 10.41 -2.68 -9.53
C ILE A 125 9.08 -2.18 -10.05
N TYR A 126 8.60 -1.02 -9.56
CA TYR A 126 7.33 -0.45 -10.02
C TYR A 126 7.32 -0.24 -11.54
N GLU A 127 8.37 0.36 -12.07
CA GLU A 127 8.50 0.63 -13.50
C GLU A 127 8.54 -0.65 -14.34
N LYS A 128 9.25 -1.71 -13.90
CA LYS A 128 9.39 -2.94 -14.70
C LYS A 128 8.16 -3.84 -14.64
N GLN A 129 7.50 -3.90 -13.48
CA GLN A 129 6.47 -4.92 -13.21
C GLN A 129 5.04 -4.40 -13.38
N PHE A 130 4.82 -3.10 -13.15
CA PHE A 130 3.48 -2.53 -13.10
C PHE A 130 3.25 -1.49 -14.20
N ILE A 131 4.25 -0.67 -14.49
CA ILE A 131 4.18 0.30 -15.58
C ILE A 131 4.54 -0.39 -16.90
N SER A 132 3.60 -0.56 -17.83
CA SER A 132 3.95 -1.12 -19.15
C SER A 132 4.97 -0.24 -19.88
N LYS A 133 5.69 -0.82 -20.85
CA LYS A 133 6.64 -0.06 -21.71
C LYS A 133 6.01 1.13 -22.45
N LYS A 134 4.67 1.24 -22.51
CA LYS A 134 3.93 2.37 -23.08
C LYS A 134 3.40 3.36 -22.02
N GLY A 135 3.82 3.22 -20.76
CA GLY A 135 3.40 4.09 -19.65
C GLY A 135 2.03 3.78 -19.04
N ARG A 136 1.29 2.79 -19.57
CA ARG A 136 -0.01 2.37 -19.03
C ARG A 136 0.15 1.28 -17.98
N MET A 137 -0.59 1.36 -16.87
CA MET A 137 -0.62 0.30 -15.85
C MET A 137 -1.25 -0.96 -16.44
N SER A 138 -0.94 -2.15 -15.91
CA SER A 138 -1.87 -3.28 -16.07
C SER A 138 -3.24 -2.93 -15.49
N ASN A 139 -4.33 -3.52 -16.01
CA ASN A 139 -5.71 -3.35 -15.49
C ASN A 139 -5.87 -3.99 -14.09
N ASP A 140 -5.08 -3.54 -13.13
CA ASP A 140 -5.08 -3.97 -11.75
C ASP A 140 -5.98 -3.01 -10.97
N ASP A 141 -6.87 -3.54 -10.13
CA ASP A 141 -7.81 -2.74 -9.34
C ASP A 141 -7.05 -1.76 -8.39
N ASN A 142 -5.80 -2.09 -8.05
CA ASN A 142 -4.92 -1.25 -7.22
C ASN A 142 -4.02 -0.29 -8.04
N ALA A 143 -4.36 -0.03 -9.30
CA ALA A 143 -3.54 0.82 -10.18
C ALA A 143 -3.27 2.22 -9.62
N GLY A 144 -4.24 2.84 -8.93
CA GLY A 144 -4.11 4.16 -8.30
C GLY A 144 -3.04 4.17 -7.20
N GLU A 145 -3.10 3.22 -6.27
CA GLU A 145 -2.14 3.10 -5.17
C GLU A 145 -0.73 2.75 -5.66
N ILE A 146 -0.61 1.80 -6.59
CA ILE A 146 0.68 1.42 -7.18
C ILE A 146 1.33 2.63 -7.85
N ARG A 147 0.52 3.45 -8.55
CA ARG A 147 0.99 4.68 -9.19
C ARG A 147 1.42 5.72 -8.17
N ALA A 148 0.63 5.95 -7.11
CA ALA A 148 1.01 6.85 -6.02
C ALA A 148 2.34 6.44 -5.40
N ASN A 149 2.52 5.14 -5.12
CA ASN A 149 3.76 4.59 -4.59
C ASN A 149 4.96 4.74 -5.55
N TYR A 150 4.75 4.53 -6.84
CA TYR A 150 5.78 4.76 -7.85
C TYR A 150 6.19 6.24 -7.93
N VAL A 151 5.21 7.14 -7.96
CA VAL A 151 5.45 8.59 -7.98
C VAL A 151 6.15 9.05 -6.70
N ALA A 152 5.78 8.52 -5.53
CA ALA A 152 6.51 8.77 -4.29
C ALA A 152 7.99 8.36 -4.39
N CYS A 153 8.27 7.19 -4.99
CA CYS A 153 9.65 6.74 -5.18
C CYS A 153 10.42 7.64 -6.15
N LEU A 154 9.78 8.07 -7.24
CA LEU A 154 10.38 9.01 -8.19
C LEU A 154 10.59 10.38 -7.55
N SER A 155 9.65 10.92 -6.78
CA SER A 155 9.81 12.22 -6.13
C SER A 155 11.03 12.27 -5.22
N GLY A 156 11.35 11.18 -4.52
CA GLY A 156 12.54 11.11 -3.67
C GLY A 156 13.87 10.84 -4.39
N THR A 157 13.86 10.41 -5.66
CA THR A 157 15.07 9.93 -6.35
C THR A 157 15.34 10.59 -7.70
N ASN A 158 14.28 11.03 -8.39
CA ASN A 158 14.29 11.68 -9.68
C ASN A 158 13.00 12.52 -9.87
N PRO A 159 12.91 13.71 -9.24
CA PRO A 159 11.73 14.58 -9.33
C PRO A 159 11.32 14.94 -10.77
N GLY A 160 12.30 15.13 -11.66
CA GLY A 160 12.03 15.40 -13.07
C GLY A 160 11.30 14.25 -13.77
N LYS A 161 11.66 12.99 -13.46
CA LYS A 161 10.96 11.81 -13.96
C LYS A 161 9.57 11.67 -13.34
N ALA A 162 9.39 12.01 -12.06
CA ALA A 162 8.06 12.05 -11.43
C ALA A 162 7.12 12.98 -12.20
N ILE A 163 7.56 14.23 -12.42
CA ILE A 163 6.80 15.24 -13.17
C ILE A 163 6.50 14.74 -14.59
N THR A 164 7.53 14.29 -15.32
CA THR A 164 7.38 13.81 -16.71
C THR A 164 6.43 12.62 -16.82
N TYR A 165 6.43 11.71 -15.84
CA TYR A 165 5.51 10.58 -15.80
C TYR A 165 4.08 11.07 -15.58
N THR A 166 3.85 11.93 -14.59
CA THR A 166 2.51 12.46 -14.29
C THR A 166 1.94 13.32 -15.41
N ASP A 167 2.78 14.06 -16.14
CA ASP A 167 2.37 14.88 -17.31
C ASP A 167 1.78 14.04 -18.46
N LYS A 168 2.10 12.74 -18.50
CA LYS A 168 1.60 11.82 -19.54
C LYS A 168 0.31 11.11 -19.14
N LEU A 169 -0.09 11.21 -17.87
CA LEU A 169 -1.32 10.60 -17.38
C LEU A 169 -2.51 11.48 -17.73
N ALA A 170 -3.64 10.86 -18.07
CA ALA A 170 -4.89 11.59 -18.14
C ALA A 170 -5.33 12.01 -16.73
N LYS A 171 -6.08 13.12 -16.59
CA LYS A 171 -6.42 13.68 -15.26
C LYS A 171 -7.31 12.74 -14.44
N ASP A 172 -8.16 11.96 -15.09
CA ASP A 172 -9.00 10.91 -14.49
C ASP A 172 -8.20 9.68 -14.03
N GLU A 173 -6.92 9.58 -14.40
CA GLU A 173 -6.00 8.58 -13.85
C GLU A 173 -5.30 9.06 -12.57
N TRP A 174 -5.55 10.29 -12.10
CA TRP A 174 -4.93 10.79 -10.88
C TRP A 174 -5.76 10.39 -9.67
N ALA A 175 -5.19 9.56 -8.81
CA ALA A 175 -5.63 9.43 -7.42
C ALA A 175 -5.03 10.56 -6.58
N HIS A 176 -5.64 10.91 -5.45
CA HIS A 176 -5.14 11.96 -4.56
C HIS A 176 -3.66 11.75 -4.18
N GLY A 177 -3.25 10.50 -3.94
CA GLY A 177 -1.86 10.15 -3.62
C GLY A 177 -0.87 10.46 -4.74
N VAL A 178 -1.27 10.42 -6.02
CA VAL A 178 -0.41 10.83 -7.15
C VAL A 178 -0.18 12.34 -7.13
N ALA A 179 -1.27 13.10 -6.98
CA ALA A 179 -1.23 14.56 -6.90
C ALA A 179 -0.39 15.02 -5.70
N PHE A 180 -0.64 14.44 -4.53
CA PHE A 180 0.11 14.65 -3.31
C PHE A 180 1.63 14.46 -3.50
N ASN A 181 2.03 13.32 -4.07
CA ASN A 181 3.45 12.99 -4.21
C ASN A 181 4.17 13.87 -5.25
N VAL A 182 3.50 14.29 -6.33
CA VAL A 182 4.16 15.11 -7.37
C VAL A 182 4.17 16.61 -7.04
N ALA A 183 3.27 17.10 -6.19
CA ALA A 183 3.27 18.49 -5.73
C ALA A 183 4.63 18.91 -5.14
N SER A 184 5.21 18.06 -4.29
CA SER A 184 6.53 18.31 -3.69
C SER A 184 7.64 18.36 -4.75
N SER A 185 7.62 17.44 -5.72
CA SER A 185 8.56 17.45 -6.85
C SER A 185 8.48 18.74 -7.68
N LEU A 186 7.27 19.25 -7.90
CA LEU A 186 7.05 20.51 -8.63
C LEU A 186 7.62 21.70 -7.86
N ALA A 187 7.35 21.78 -6.54
CA ALA A 187 7.88 22.83 -5.69
C ALA A 187 9.42 22.82 -5.65
N ASP A 188 10.02 21.65 -5.47
CA ASP A 188 11.48 21.49 -5.45
C ASP A 188 12.15 21.81 -6.80
N SER A 189 11.39 21.66 -7.89
CA SER A 189 11.85 22.00 -9.25
C SER A 189 11.60 23.47 -9.64
N GLY A 190 11.18 24.32 -8.69
CA GLY A 190 10.87 25.72 -8.94
C GLY A 190 9.59 25.97 -9.75
N LYS A 191 8.71 24.97 -9.90
CA LYS A 191 7.43 25.08 -10.60
C LYS A 191 6.31 25.43 -9.63
N ALA A 192 6.52 26.56 -8.95
CA ALA A 192 5.73 27.09 -7.85
C ALA A 192 4.21 27.09 -8.09
N GLU A 193 3.78 27.76 -9.16
CA GLU A 193 2.35 27.97 -9.47
C GLU A 193 1.66 26.63 -9.72
N ARG A 194 2.30 25.77 -10.49
CA ARG A 194 1.79 24.43 -10.79
C ARG A 194 1.75 23.55 -9.55
N ALA A 195 2.71 23.68 -8.63
CA ALA A 195 2.70 22.92 -7.38
C ALA A 195 1.47 23.27 -6.51
N VAL A 196 1.08 24.55 -6.47
CA VAL A 196 -0.14 25.01 -5.76
C VAL A 196 -1.40 24.40 -6.40
N GLU A 197 -1.53 24.48 -7.72
CA GLU A 197 -2.67 23.90 -8.43
C GLU A 197 -2.80 22.38 -8.19
N VAL A 198 -1.67 21.68 -8.16
CA VAL A 198 -1.64 20.23 -7.98
C VAL A 198 -1.95 19.81 -6.54
N VAL A 199 -1.49 20.55 -5.53
CA VAL A 199 -1.84 20.22 -4.13
C VAL A 199 -3.30 20.50 -3.83
N ASP A 200 -3.90 21.55 -4.41
CA ASP A 200 -5.35 21.79 -4.33
C ASP A 200 -6.16 20.68 -5.02
N MET A 201 -5.64 20.16 -6.14
CA MET A 201 -6.21 18.98 -6.79
C MET A 201 -6.14 17.73 -5.90
N ALA A 202 -5.02 17.52 -5.20
CA ALA A 202 -4.88 16.41 -4.25
C ALA A 202 -5.95 16.48 -3.15
N GLU A 203 -6.17 17.67 -2.59
CA GLU A 203 -7.20 17.93 -1.57
C GLU A 203 -8.60 17.62 -2.08
N LYS A 204 -8.92 18.05 -3.31
CA LYS A 204 -10.22 17.78 -3.95
C LYS A 204 -10.44 16.28 -4.18
N LEU A 205 -9.45 15.60 -4.77
CA LEU A 205 -9.53 14.16 -5.06
C LEU A 205 -9.68 13.36 -3.76
N CYS A 206 -8.95 13.72 -2.71
CA CYS A 206 -9.05 13.05 -1.41
C CYS A 206 -10.48 13.12 -0.84
N LYS A 207 -11.10 14.31 -0.88
CA LYS A 207 -12.50 14.49 -0.42
C LYS A 207 -13.52 13.75 -1.28
N GLU A 208 -13.25 13.61 -2.58
CA GLU A 208 -14.13 12.89 -3.50
C GLU A 208 -14.01 11.36 -3.31
N GLU A 209 -12.79 10.87 -3.12
CA GLU A 209 -12.49 9.46 -2.88
C GLU A 209 -13.05 8.99 -1.52
N LEU A 210 -13.01 9.85 -0.49
CA LEU A 210 -13.46 9.54 0.87
C LEU A 210 -14.86 10.10 1.19
N LYS A 211 -15.65 10.47 0.18
CA LYS A 211 -16.94 11.16 0.39
C LYS A 211 -17.98 10.38 1.21
N ASP A 212 -17.82 9.05 1.25
CA ASP A 212 -18.72 8.12 1.94
C ASP A 212 -18.16 7.71 3.31
N GLU A 213 -16.94 8.15 3.65
CA GLU A 213 -16.30 7.93 4.95
C GLU A 213 -16.67 9.01 5.95
N ASP A 214 -16.36 8.79 7.24
CA ASP A 214 -16.66 9.77 8.28
C ASP A 214 -15.70 10.99 8.25
N GLU A 215 -16.17 12.11 8.81
CA GLU A 215 -15.41 13.36 8.81
C GLU A 215 -14.03 13.26 9.47
N LYS A 216 -13.85 12.33 10.43
CA LYS A 216 -12.59 12.14 11.14
C LYS A 216 -11.58 11.42 10.25
N GLU A 217 -11.99 10.40 9.52
CA GLU A 217 -11.13 9.71 8.54
C GLU A 217 -10.71 10.66 7.42
N ILE A 218 -11.66 11.43 6.87
CA ILE A 218 -11.37 12.47 5.87
C ILE A 218 -10.37 13.49 6.44
N ALA A 219 -10.57 13.96 7.68
CA ALA A 219 -9.67 14.92 8.31
C ALA A 219 -8.25 14.36 8.46
N GLN A 220 -8.10 13.11 8.89
CA GLN A 220 -6.80 12.46 9.06
C GLN A 220 -6.01 12.36 7.74
N GLU A 221 -6.66 12.01 6.64
CA GLU A 221 -6.01 11.97 5.33
C GLU A 221 -5.63 13.38 4.83
N LEU A 222 -6.48 14.37 5.09
CA LEU A 222 -6.23 15.77 4.72
C LEU A 222 -5.10 16.43 5.51
N GLU A 223 -4.73 15.94 6.70
CA GLU A 223 -3.61 16.48 7.49
C GLU A 223 -2.29 16.39 6.70
N ASN A 224 -2.02 15.25 6.07
CA ASN A 224 -0.83 15.05 5.26
C ASN A 224 -0.81 15.98 4.04
N ILE A 225 -1.94 16.08 3.33
CA ILE A 225 -2.09 16.96 2.17
C ILE A 225 -1.89 18.44 2.59
N SER A 226 -2.43 18.82 3.74
CA SER A 226 -2.25 20.16 4.32
C SER A 226 -0.78 20.44 4.62
N LEU A 227 -0.04 19.48 5.16
CA LEU A 227 1.40 19.63 5.40
C LEU A 227 2.17 19.91 4.10
N VAL A 228 1.88 19.18 3.02
CA VAL A 228 2.48 19.43 1.70
C VAL A 228 2.03 20.78 1.14
N LYS A 229 0.78 21.19 1.35
CA LYS A 229 0.30 22.52 0.93
C LYS A 229 1.06 23.63 1.63
N GLY A 230 1.29 23.52 2.93
CA GLY A 230 2.16 24.43 3.68
C GLY A 230 3.58 24.47 3.09
N TYR A 231 4.17 23.30 2.78
CA TYR A 231 5.50 23.22 2.17
C TYR A 231 5.57 23.90 0.81
N VAL A 232 4.60 23.63 -0.06
CA VAL A 232 4.49 24.28 -1.36
C VAL A 232 4.39 25.80 -1.19
N LEU A 233 3.49 26.29 -0.33
CA LEU A 233 3.32 27.72 -0.09
C LEU A 233 4.60 28.38 0.44
N GLN A 234 5.32 27.71 1.35
CA GLN A 234 6.62 28.17 1.85
C GLN A 234 7.65 28.32 0.72
N LYS A 235 7.64 27.42 -0.27
CA LYS A 235 8.54 27.49 -1.44
C LYS A 235 8.14 28.53 -2.48
N THR A 236 6.95 29.13 -2.36
CA THR A 236 6.39 30.10 -3.33
C THR A 236 6.29 31.52 -2.77
N ASP A 237 7.11 31.86 -1.77
CA ASP A 237 7.12 33.15 -1.06
C ASP A 237 5.79 33.53 -0.38
N LYS A 238 4.86 32.57 -0.22
CA LYS A 238 3.60 32.71 0.52
C LYS A 238 3.75 32.27 1.98
N GLY A 239 4.77 32.83 2.65
CA GLY A 239 5.18 32.39 3.99
C GLY A 239 4.09 32.53 5.07
N SER A 240 3.27 33.58 5.00
CA SER A 240 2.15 33.79 5.94
C SER A 240 1.09 32.69 5.84
N ASP A 241 0.77 32.27 4.62
CA ASP A 241 -0.25 31.26 4.37
C ASP A 241 0.26 29.88 4.79
N ALA A 242 1.54 29.59 4.51
CA ALA A 242 2.22 28.40 4.99
C ALA A 242 2.23 28.33 6.53
N GLU A 243 2.57 29.44 7.20
CA GLU A 243 2.57 29.52 8.66
C GLU A 243 1.19 29.26 9.26
N ALA A 244 0.13 29.82 8.66
CA ALA A 244 -1.24 29.60 9.11
C ALA A 244 -1.61 28.10 9.05
N ILE A 245 -1.24 27.41 7.97
CA ILE A 245 -1.46 25.97 7.83
C ILE A 245 -0.70 25.18 8.90
N TYR A 246 0.60 25.47 9.10
CA TYR A 246 1.39 24.77 10.11
C TYR A 246 0.87 24.99 11.52
N ARG A 247 0.41 26.20 11.85
CA ARG A 247 -0.22 26.49 13.15
C ARG A 247 -1.51 25.71 13.36
N ALA A 248 -2.35 25.61 12.33
CA ALA A 248 -3.57 24.83 12.38
C ALA A 248 -3.27 23.35 12.66
N LEU A 249 -2.30 22.75 11.95
CA LEU A 249 -1.88 21.36 12.14
C LEU A 249 -1.27 21.10 13.52
N LEU A 250 -0.43 22.01 14.03
CA LEU A 250 0.14 21.88 15.37
C LEU A 250 -0.93 22.06 16.47
N GLY A 251 -1.93 22.90 16.23
CA GLY A 251 -3.06 23.10 17.13
C GLY A 251 -4.02 21.93 17.16
N SER A 252 -4.24 21.23 16.04
CA SER A 252 -5.07 20.02 15.98
C SER A 252 -4.36 18.78 16.53
N SER A 253 -3.02 18.75 16.51
CA SER A 253 -2.20 17.63 16.97
C SER A 253 -1.88 17.61 18.48
N GLN A 254 -2.33 18.61 19.26
CA GLN A 254 -2.16 18.57 20.71
C GLN A 254 -3.24 17.68 21.34
N PRO A 255 -2.89 16.56 22.02
CA PRO A 255 -3.83 15.99 22.98
C PRO A 255 -4.10 17.04 24.05
N ALA A 256 -5.37 17.22 24.41
CA ALA A 256 -5.74 18.01 25.57
C ALA A 256 -4.92 17.51 26.77
N VAL A 257 -3.96 18.32 27.20
CA VAL A 257 -3.27 18.08 28.46
C VAL A 257 -4.28 18.43 29.56
N ALA A 258 -4.92 17.41 30.10
CA ALA A 258 -5.66 17.44 31.36
C ALA A 258 -5.42 16.12 32.09
#